data_AF-A0A176TC48-F1
#
_entry.id   AF-A0A176TC48-F1
#
_cell.length_a   1.000
_cell.length_b   1.000
_cell.length_c   1.000
_cell.angle_alpha   90.00
_cell.angle_beta   90.00
_cell.angle_gamma   90.00
#
_symmetry.space_group_name_H-M   'P 1'
#
loop_
_entity.id
_entity.type
_entity.pdbx_description
1 polymer ?
#
loop_
_entity_poly.entity_id
_entity_poly.type
_entity_poly.pdbx_seq_one_letter_code
_entity_poly.pdbx_strand_id
1 'polypeptide(L)'
;MRKKVSFHTLLTPIIGFISPLIIYFAYLFWYDSGEEFKQLFIFNNINSVFIYAKDTTLWIFGTVLLLTISSIFLKSPKALSVNNSFKKSWIILILNSIIAVVFALMISNKNGSEIVFLMIPASIIIANGFEVIEKMIVKNILSGLLLIGTILTFFLVII
;
A
#
# COMPACT_ATOMS: atom_id res chain seq x y z
N MET A 1 27.26 -11.54 -0.62
CA MET A 1 27.71 -11.11 0.73
C MET A 1 26.55 -11.18 1.71
N ARG A 2 26.64 -12.03 2.74
CA ARG A 2 25.67 -12.15 3.83
C ARG A 2 26.00 -11.05 4.85
N LYS A 3 25.21 -9.97 4.91
CA LYS A 3 25.35 -8.98 6.00
C LYS A 3 25.06 -9.72 7.31
N LYS A 4 26.04 -9.78 8.20
CA LYS A 4 25.88 -10.32 9.56
C LYS A 4 24.87 -9.40 10.25
N VAL A 5 23.69 -9.91 10.58
CA VAL A 5 22.68 -9.14 11.33
C VAL A 5 23.34 -8.73 12.64
N SER A 6 23.56 -7.43 12.80
CA SER A 6 24.11 -6.86 14.01
C SER A 6 22.97 -6.30 14.85
N PHE A 7 23.16 -6.27 16.18
CA PHE A 7 22.16 -5.79 17.12
C PHE A 7 21.62 -4.39 16.77
N HIS A 8 22.49 -3.50 16.27
CA HIS A 8 22.07 -2.17 15.81
C HIS A 8 21.08 -2.24 14.64
N THR A 9 21.24 -3.19 13.71
CA THR A 9 20.39 -3.32 12.52
C THR A 9 18.98 -3.81 12.86
N LEU A 10 18.82 -4.52 13.98
CA LEU A 10 17.52 -4.91 14.56
C LEU A 10 16.88 -3.76 15.34
N LEU A 11 17.67 -2.99 16.08
CA LEU A 11 17.16 -1.89 16.91
C LEU A 11 16.73 -0.66 16.11
N THR A 12 17.39 -0.34 14.99
CA THR A 12 17.07 0.85 14.18
C THR A 12 15.57 0.95 13.80
N PRO A 13 14.91 -0.08 13.23
CA PRO A 13 13.48 0.01 12.92
C PRO A 13 12.60 0.09 14.18
N ILE A 14 12.98 -0.59 15.27
CA ILE A 14 12.24 -0.55 16.54
C ILE A 14 12.25 0.87 17.12
N ILE A 15 13.43 1.49 17.19
CA ILE A 15 13.58 2.87 17.68
C ILE A 15 12.88 3.85 16.74
N GLY A 16 12.98 3.66 15.43
CA GLY A 16 12.29 4.48 14.44
C GLY A 16 10.76 4.43 14.56
N PHE A 17 10.20 3.29 14.97
CA PHE A 17 8.77 3.13 15.23
C PHE A 17 8.34 3.70 16.59
N ILE A 18 9.13 3.45 17.65
CA ILE A 18 8.79 3.86 19.02
C ILE A 18 8.94 5.37 19.22
N SER A 19 9.93 6.00 18.57
CA SER A 19 10.21 7.43 18.73
C SER A 19 8.99 8.34 18.48
N PRO A 20 8.27 8.26 17.35
CA PRO A 20 7.08 9.09 17.14
C PRO A 20 5.93 8.77 18.11
N LEU A 21 5.79 7.53 18.58
CA LEU A 21 4.79 7.17 19.61
C LEU A 21 5.07 7.89 20.93
N ILE A 22 6.33 7.94 21.36
CA ILE A 22 6.73 8.65 22.58
C ILE A 22 6.49 10.16 22.43
N ILE A 23 6.89 10.74 21.29
CA ILE A 23 6.69 12.17 21.01
C ILE A 23 5.20 12.52 21.00
N TYR A 24 4.37 11.69 20.34
CA TYR A 24 2.92 11.90 20.29
C TYR A 24 2.26 11.73 21.66
N PHE A 25 2.67 10.73 22.45
CA PHE A 25 2.22 10.57 23.82
C PHE A 25 2.58 11.80 24.67
N ALA A 26 3.81 12.29 24.58
CA ALA A 26 4.24 13.49 25.31
C ALA A 26 3.44 14.73 24.90
N TYR A 27 3.15 14.89 23.61
CA TYR A 27 2.27 15.95 23.11
C TYR A 27 0.85 15.83 23.70
N LEU A 28 0.20 14.67 23.59
CA LEU A 28 -1.15 14.50 24.14
C LEU A 28 -1.20 14.64 25.66
N PHE A 29 -0.17 14.19 26.36
CA PHE A 29 -0.03 14.37 27.80
C PHE A 29 0.08 15.85 28.19
N TRP A 30 0.79 16.66 27.40
CA TRP A 30 0.89 18.10 27.60
C TRP A 30 -0.46 18.82 27.45
N TYR A 31 -1.32 18.35 26.54
CA TYR A 31 -2.66 18.90 26.29
C TYR A 31 -3.77 18.24 27.12
N ASP A 32 -3.41 17.36 28.06
CA ASP A 32 -4.35 16.57 28.89
C ASP A 32 -5.35 15.70 28.09
N SER A 33 -4.99 15.35 26.84
CA SER A 33 -5.78 14.54 25.90
C SER A 33 -5.35 13.06 25.93
N GLY A 34 -5.10 12.50 27.12
CA GLY A 34 -4.60 11.13 27.27
C GLY A 34 -5.54 10.03 26.75
N GLU A 35 -6.84 10.33 26.62
CA GLU A 35 -7.83 9.41 26.04
C GLU A 35 -7.61 9.16 24.54
N GLU A 36 -7.18 10.17 23.78
CA GLU A 36 -6.91 10.01 22.34
C GLU A 36 -5.77 9.02 22.09
N PHE A 37 -4.76 9.00 22.97
CA PHE A 37 -3.67 8.02 22.87
C PHE A 37 -4.18 6.60 23.11
N LYS A 38 -5.10 6.42 24.07
CA LYS A 38 -5.70 5.09 24.36
C LYS A 38 -6.51 4.58 23.17
N GLN A 39 -7.19 5.47 22.44
CA GLN A 39 -7.96 5.10 21.26
C GLN A 39 -7.12 4.47 20.15
N LEU A 40 -5.82 4.80 20.03
CA LEU A 40 -4.90 4.14 19.08
C LEU A 40 -4.78 2.62 19.29
N PHE A 41 -5.05 2.12 20.49
CA PHE A 41 -4.93 0.71 20.86
C PHE A 41 -6.29 0.02 21.04
N ILE A 42 -7.40 0.74 20.86
CA ILE A 42 -8.74 0.17 20.90
C ILE A 42 -9.06 -0.40 19.52
N PHE A 43 -9.07 -1.72 19.40
CA PHE A 43 -9.51 -2.42 18.20
C PHE A 43 -11.04 -2.54 18.21
N ASN A 44 -11.73 -1.61 17.54
CA ASN A 44 -13.18 -1.70 17.36
C ASN A 44 -13.55 -2.85 16.39
N ASN A 45 -14.72 -3.44 16.61
CA ASN A 45 -15.21 -4.58 15.84
C ASN A 45 -15.31 -4.25 14.34
N ILE A 46 -14.65 -5.04 13.50
CA ILE A 46 -14.48 -4.80 12.06
C ILE A 46 -15.76 -5.23 11.33
N ASN A 47 -16.84 -4.47 11.49
CA ASN A 47 -18.16 -4.86 10.96
C ASN A 47 -18.55 -4.18 9.64
N SER A 48 -17.58 -3.80 8.83
CA SER A 48 -17.83 -3.31 7.48
C SER A 48 -16.84 -3.96 6.53
N VAL A 49 -17.26 -5.06 5.90
CA VAL A 49 -16.67 -5.55 4.64
C VAL A 49 -17.25 -4.74 3.46
N PHE A 50 -18.37 -4.03 3.68
CA PHE A 50 -19.04 -3.14 2.71
C PHE A 50 -18.58 -1.68 2.86
N ILE A 51 -17.29 -1.43 2.68
CA ILE A 51 -16.65 -0.19 3.09
C ILE A 51 -16.86 0.97 2.11
N TYR A 52 -16.90 0.69 0.80
CA TYR A 52 -16.70 1.74 -0.20
C TYR A 52 -17.95 1.99 -1.07
N ALA A 53 -19.10 1.42 -0.72
CA ALA A 53 -20.27 1.39 -1.62
C ALA A 53 -20.89 2.77 -1.94
N LYS A 54 -20.51 3.82 -1.20
CA LYS A 54 -21.02 5.20 -1.41
C LYS A 54 -19.99 6.17 -2.00
N ASP A 55 -18.74 5.76 -2.19
CA ASP A 55 -17.65 6.69 -2.48
C ASP A 55 -17.04 6.43 -3.87
N THR A 56 -16.76 7.50 -4.61
CA THR A 56 -16.13 7.45 -5.96
C THR A 56 -14.73 6.84 -5.91
N THR A 57 -14.15 6.73 -4.72
CA THR A 57 -12.86 6.08 -4.47
C THR A 57 -12.88 4.55 -4.66
N LEU A 58 -14.06 3.90 -4.64
CA LEU A 58 -14.18 2.44 -4.84
C LEU A 58 -13.58 2.01 -6.17
N TRP A 59 -13.87 2.76 -7.25
CA TRP A 59 -13.38 2.43 -8.58
C TRP A 59 -11.86 2.52 -8.65
N ILE A 60 -11.27 3.58 -8.08
CA ILE A 60 -9.81 3.77 -8.03
C ILE A 60 -9.16 2.63 -7.25
N PHE A 61 -9.71 2.30 -6.08
CA PHE A 61 -9.19 1.20 -5.29
C PHE A 61 -9.28 -0.14 -6.03
N GLY A 62 -10.44 -0.46 -6.59
CA GLY A 62 -10.69 -1.70 -7.33
C GLY A 62 -9.75 -1.86 -8.52
N THR A 63 -9.57 -0.80 -9.30
CA THR A 63 -8.64 -0.80 -10.45
C THR A 63 -7.18 -0.98 -10.03
N VAL A 64 -6.70 -0.26 -9.01
CA VAL A 64 -5.34 -0.41 -8.50
C VAL A 64 -5.11 -1.82 -7.96
N LEU A 65 -6.06 -2.36 -7.18
CA LEU A 65 -5.96 -3.69 -6.60
C LEU A 65 -5.94 -4.77 -7.69
N LEU A 66 -6.82 -4.66 -8.70
CA LEU A 66 -6.87 -5.58 -9.84
C LEU A 66 -5.58 -5.54 -10.66
N LEU A 67 -5.05 -4.35 -10.97
CA LEU A 67 -3.77 -4.19 -11.68
C LEU A 67 -2.60 -4.74 -10.89
N THR A 68 -2.59 -4.53 -9.58
CA THR A 68 -1.54 -5.04 -8.68
C THR A 68 -1.55 -6.57 -8.67
N ILE A 69 -2.72 -7.19 -8.47
CA ILE A 69 -2.88 -8.66 -8.52
C ILE A 69 -2.44 -9.20 -9.88
N SER A 70 -2.92 -8.60 -10.97
CA SER A 70 -2.56 -9.02 -12.34
C SER A 70 -1.06 -8.94 -12.57
N SER A 71 -0.42 -7.86 -12.11
CA SER A 71 1.02 -7.65 -12.23
C SER A 71 1.83 -8.64 -11.40
N ILE A 72 1.35 -9.00 -10.20
CA ILE A 72 1.94 -10.06 -9.38
C ILE A 72 1.90 -11.38 -10.16
N PHE A 73 0.76 -11.77 -10.73
CA PHE A 73 0.66 -13.01 -11.51
C PHE A 73 1.57 -13.01 -12.75
N LEU A 74 1.68 -11.89 -13.45
CA LEU A 74 2.52 -11.77 -14.65
C LEU A 74 4.02 -11.80 -14.35
N LYS A 75 4.48 -11.03 -13.35
CA LYS A 75 5.91 -10.86 -13.08
C LYS A 75 6.46 -11.92 -12.13
N SER A 76 5.67 -12.45 -11.20
CA SER A 76 6.17 -13.36 -10.15
C SER A 76 6.87 -14.62 -10.68
N PRO A 77 6.40 -15.32 -11.72
CA PRO A 77 7.11 -16.49 -12.25
C PRO A 77 8.52 -16.16 -12.73
N LYS A 78 8.69 -15.02 -13.43
CA LYS A 78 10.00 -14.54 -13.91
C LYS A 78 10.85 -13.95 -12.77
N ALA A 79 10.23 -13.29 -11.79
CA ALA A 79 10.93 -12.66 -10.68
C ALA A 79 11.44 -13.66 -9.63
N LEU A 80 10.71 -14.75 -9.40
CA LEU A 80 11.04 -15.76 -8.40
C LEU A 80 12.00 -16.83 -8.94
N SER A 81 12.10 -16.98 -10.26
CA SER A 81 13.01 -17.90 -10.93
C SER A 81 14.46 -17.40 -10.99
N VAL A 82 14.69 -16.08 -10.94
CA VAL A 82 16.03 -15.51 -10.87
C VAL A 82 16.60 -15.59 -9.46
N ASN A 83 17.84 -16.05 -9.31
CA ASN A 83 18.51 -16.14 -7.99
C ASN A 83 19.43 -14.94 -7.73
N ASN A 84 18.92 -13.73 -7.92
CA ASN A 84 19.66 -12.48 -7.72
C ASN A 84 18.99 -11.58 -6.68
N SER A 85 19.50 -10.36 -6.51
CA SER A 85 18.90 -9.34 -5.62
C SER A 85 17.45 -9.00 -5.99
N PHE A 86 17.06 -9.15 -7.26
CA PHE A 86 15.71 -8.86 -7.74
C PHE A 86 14.65 -9.73 -7.05
N LYS A 87 14.92 -11.03 -6.88
CA LYS A 87 14.01 -11.94 -6.15
C LYS A 87 13.76 -11.47 -4.72
N LYS A 88 14.80 -11.03 -4.02
CA LYS A 88 14.68 -10.53 -2.64
C LYS A 88 13.85 -9.24 -2.59
N SER A 89 14.13 -8.29 -3.48
CA SER A 89 13.36 -7.05 -3.59
C SER A 89 11.89 -7.31 -3.95
N TRP A 90 11.63 -8.28 -4.84
CA TRP A 90 10.27 -8.67 -5.22
C TRP A 90 9.47 -9.25 -4.06
N ILE A 91 10.08 -10.13 -3.25
CA ILE A 91 9.44 -10.68 -2.05
C ILE A 91 9.14 -9.57 -1.04
N ILE A 92 10.05 -8.61 -0.83
CA ILE A 92 9.82 -7.47 0.06
C ILE A 92 8.65 -6.61 -0.44
N LEU A 93 8.54 -6.38 -1.75
CA LEU A 93 7.42 -5.63 -2.34
C LEU A 93 6.08 -6.33 -2.11
N ILE A 94 6.00 -7.64 -2.33
CA ILE A 94 4.79 -8.42 -2.06
C ILE A 94 4.42 -8.35 -0.57
N LEU A 95 5.39 -8.51 0.33
CA LEU A 95 5.15 -8.39 1.77
C LEU A 95 4.64 -7.01 2.16
N ASN A 96 5.25 -5.93 1.66
CA ASN A 96 4.78 -4.56 1.91
C ASN A 96 3.36 -4.35 1.38
N SER A 97 3.02 -4.92 0.21
CA SER A 97 1.66 -4.86 -0.33
C SER A 97 0.65 -5.60 0.56
N ILE A 98 0.99 -6.79 1.07
CA ILE A 98 0.13 -7.54 2.00
C ILE A 98 -0.06 -6.77 3.31
N ILE A 99 1.02 -6.21 3.88
CA ILE A 99 0.95 -5.41 5.10
C ILE A 99 0.05 -4.18 4.88
N ALA A 100 0.17 -3.50 3.74
CA ALA A 100 -0.68 -2.36 3.41
C ALA A 100 -2.17 -2.75 3.30
N VAL A 101 -2.49 -3.91 2.71
CA VAL A 101 -3.86 -4.43 2.66
C VAL A 101 -4.38 -4.74 4.07
N VAL A 102 -3.60 -5.44 4.89
CA VAL A 102 -3.97 -5.77 6.28
C VAL A 102 -4.20 -4.48 7.07
N PHE A 103 -3.31 -3.50 6.94
CA PHE A 103 -3.45 -2.19 7.59
C PHE A 103 -4.73 -1.46 7.16
N ALA A 104 -5.03 -1.42 5.87
CA ALA A 104 -6.26 -0.81 5.35
C ALA A 104 -7.53 -1.51 5.89
N LEU A 105 -7.49 -2.83 6.09
CA LEU A 105 -8.61 -3.59 6.66
C LEU A 105 -8.81 -3.31 8.16
N MET A 106 -7.73 -3.06 8.90
CA MET A 106 -7.78 -2.79 10.35
C MET A 106 -8.33 -1.40 10.69
N ILE A 107 -8.32 -0.44 9.76
CA ILE A 107 -8.86 0.90 9.99
C ILE A 107 -10.39 0.84 10.10
N SER A 108 -10.93 1.28 11.24
CA SER A 108 -12.38 1.27 11.48
C SER A 108 -13.11 2.43 10.81
N ASN A 109 -12.51 3.63 10.79
CA ASN A 109 -13.07 4.81 10.15
C ASN A 109 -12.40 5.03 8.78
N LYS A 110 -13.11 4.65 7.71
CA LYS A 110 -12.53 4.56 6.37
C LYS A 110 -12.94 5.79 5.56
N ASN A 111 -11.95 6.66 5.33
CA ASN A 111 -12.11 7.95 4.64
C ASN A 111 -11.40 7.95 3.27
N GLY A 112 -11.01 6.77 2.76
CA GLY A 112 -10.30 6.61 1.50
C GLY A 112 -8.80 6.89 1.57
N SER A 113 -8.32 7.57 2.62
CA SER A 113 -6.89 7.86 2.81
C SER A 113 -6.05 6.61 3.04
N GLU A 114 -6.65 5.54 3.54
CA GLU A 114 -6.02 4.23 3.74
C GLU A 114 -5.47 3.62 2.43
N ILE A 115 -6.01 4.02 1.28
CA ILE A 115 -5.59 3.56 -0.04
C ILE A 115 -4.17 4.05 -0.38
N VAL A 116 -3.77 5.19 0.17
CA VAL A 116 -2.44 5.78 -0.04
C VAL A 116 -1.32 4.83 0.41
N PHE A 117 -1.56 4.06 1.48
CA PHE A 117 -0.59 3.07 1.96
C PHE A 117 -0.35 1.93 0.95
N LEU A 118 -1.37 1.57 0.17
CA LEU A 118 -1.27 0.56 -0.88
C LEU A 118 -0.65 1.12 -2.18
N MET A 119 -0.85 2.40 -2.48
CA MET A 119 -0.36 3.03 -3.72
C MET A 119 1.15 2.90 -3.92
N ILE A 120 1.94 3.01 -2.85
CA ILE A 120 3.41 2.93 -2.92
C ILE A 120 3.86 1.54 -3.44
N PRO A 121 3.58 0.42 -2.73
CA PRO A 121 3.97 -0.90 -3.22
C PRO A 121 3.25 -1.27 -4.53
N ALA A 122 1.97 -0.89 -4.68
CA ALA A 122 1.20 -1.16 -5.90
C ALA A 122 1.83 -0.53 -7.14
N SER A 123 2.23 0.75 -7.09
CA SER A 123 2.81 1.45 -8.25
C SER A 123 4.09 0.76 -8.75
N ILE A 124 4.95 0.32 -7.83
CA ILE A 124 6.19 -0.38 -8.17
C ILE A 124 5.87 -1.76 -8.78
N ILE A 125 4.91 -2.49 -8.20
CA ILE A 125 4.48 -3.80 -8.71
C ILE A 125 3.87 -3.66 -10.11
N ILE A 126 2.99 -2.67 -10.32
CA ILE A 126 2.33 -2.40 -11.61
C ILE A 126 3.36 -2.04 -12.67
N ALA A 127 4.30 -1.14 -12.36
CA ALA A 127 5.38 -0.77 -13.29
C ALA A 127 6.19 -2.00 -13.75
N ASN A 128 6.56 -2.87 -12.79
CA ASN A 128 7.25 -4.12 -13.09
C ASN A 128 6.40 -5.11 -13.89
N GLY A 129 5.08 -5.13 -13.67
CA GLY A 129 4.13 -5.93 -14.45
C GLY A 129 4.04 -5.46 -15.91
N PHE A 130 3.95 -4.15 -16.11
CA PHE A 130 3.95 -3.52 -17.44
C PHE A 130 5.24 -3.82 -18.21
N GLU A 131 6.39 -3.90 -17.54
CA GLU A 131 7.67 -4.27 -18.15
C GLU A 131 7.64 -5.68 -18.77
N VAL A 132 6.80 -6.60 -18.27
CA VAL A 132 6.68 -7.97 -18.83
C VAL A 132 5.99 -7.96 -20.20
N ILE A 133 5.22 -6.93 -20.51
CA ILE A 133 4.45 -6.82 -21.75
C ILE A 133 5.41 -6.46 -22.88
N GLU A 134 5.76 -7.45 -23.70
CA GLU A 134 6.72 -7.29 -24.81
C GLU A 134 6.19 -6.36 -25.92
N LYS A 135 4.88 -6.39 -26.16
CA LYS A 135 4.25 -5.61 -27.23
C LYS A 135 4.05 -4.15 -26.80
N MET A 136 4.85 -3.25 -27.38
CA MET A 136 4.76 -1.81 -27.13
C MET A 136 3.36 -1.22 -27.40
N ILE A 137 2.65 -1.74 -28.42
CA ILE A 137 1.28 -1.30 -28.73
C ILE A 137 0.31 -1.57 -27.57
N VAL A 138 0.41 -2.74 -26.94
CA VAL A 138 -0.46 -3.14 -25.82
C VAL A 138 -0.16 -2.27 -24.60
N LYS A 139 1.12 -2.02 -24.34
CA LYS A 139 1.55 -1.12 -23.25
C LYS A 139 0.99 0.29 -23.43
N ASN A 140 1.09 0.84 -24.65
CA ASN A 140 0.62 2.19 -24.94
C ASN A 140 -0.91 2.30 -24.83
N ILE A 141 -1.66 1.31 -25.32
CA ILE A 141 -3.13 1.27 -25.19
C ILE A 141 -3.52 1.20 -23.71
N LEU A 142 -2.89 0.33 -22.93
CA LEU A 142 -3.20 0.15 -21.51
C LEU A 142 -2.90 1.41 -20.70
N SER A 143 -1.74 2.04 -20.92
CA SER A 143 -1.40 3.31 -20.28
C SER A 143 -2.33 4.45 -20.70
N GLY A 144 -2.70 4.53 -21.99
CA GLY A 144 -3.64 5.53 -22.49
C GLY A 144 -5.02 5.37 -21.88
N LEU A 145 -5.51 4.13 -21.73
CA LEU A 145 -6.80 3.84 -21.10
C LEU A 145 -6.83 4.23 -19.63
N LEU A 146 -5.73 4.01 -18.89
CA LEU A 146 -5.60 4.47 -17.50
C LEU A 146 -5.61 5.99 -17.39
N LEU A 147 -4.90 6.70 -18.28
CA LEU A 147 -4.89 8.16 -18.30
C LEU A 147 -6.28 8.73 -18.61
N ILE A 148 -6.94 8.24 -19.66
CA ILE A 148 -8.30 8.66 -20.02
C ILE A 148 -9.27 8.37 -18.88
N GLY A 149 -9.19 7.18 -18.28
CA GLY A 149 -10.01 6.82 -17.12
C GLY A 149 -9.84 7.80 -15.97
N THR A 150 -8.59 8.17 -15.65
CA THR A 150 -8.29 9.13 -14.58
C THR A 150 -8.88 10.51 -14.88
N ILE A 151 -8.68 11.01 -16.11
CA ILE A 151 -9.21 12.30 -16.55
C ILE A 151 -10.74 12.32 -16.49
N LEU A 152 -11.40 11.28 -17.01
CA LEU A 152 -12.85 11.17 -16.99
C LEU A 152 -13.40 11.12 -15.56
N THR A 153 -12.78 10.34 -14.67
CA THR A 153 -13.21 10.29 -13.26
C THR A 153 -13.04 11.63 -12.56
N PHE A 154 -11.97 12.38 -12.86
CA PHE A 154 -11.76 13.71 -12.28
C PHE A 154 -12.88 14.67 -12.70
N PHE A 155 -13.25 14.72 -13.98
CA PHE A 155 -14.33 15.58 -14.45
C PHE A 155 -15.71 15.11 -13.98
N LEU A 156 -15.95 13.80 -13.88
CA LEU A 156 -17.23 13.26 -13.41
C LEU A 156 -17.46 13.48 -11.91
N VAL A 157 -16.40 13.57 -11.11
CA VAL A 157 -16.49 13.92 -9.67
C VAL A 157 -16.76 15.41 -9.44
N ILE A 158 -16.38 16.28 -10.39
CA ILE A 158 -16.51 17.74 -10.27
C ILE A 158 -17.89 18.26 -10.73
N ILE A 159 -18.63 17.46 -11.53
CA ILE A 159 -19.98 17.78 -12.04
C ILE A 159 -21.04 17.16 -11.12
#